data_AF-A0A952C9K3-F1
#
_entry.id   AF-A0A952C9K3-F1
#
_cell.length_a   1.000
_cell.length_b   1.000
_cell.length_c   1.000
_cell.angle_alpha   90.00
_cell.angle_beta   90.00
_cell.angle_gamma   90.00
#
_symmetry.space_group_name_H-M   'P 1'
#
loop_
_entity.id
_entity.type
_entity.pdbx_description
1 polymer ?
#
loop_
_entity_poly.entity_id
_entity_poly.type
_entity_poly.pdbx_seq_one_letter_code
_entity_poly.pdbx_strand_id
1 'polypeptide(L)'
;MNTYLMLDGTPYTDQAGYATKPFTEEFINRDHRVAQTIFTPGFKRITGGQGIPVPPDFTVGITGYQPRKFMLDDTRSDNVDVSDNNIILFRFAEVLLNYAEAKAELGTLTDDDWSKTVGKLRSRAGITGGLNTKPATVDTYMQQRYFPDISDPVILEIRRERATELCLEGFDWNDVMRWKAGKLLEKKYDGIYIPQLEVLYDFSDDGKPDVVFSTDPNYVGPQGVFTLFVGPIMSNGAASNYQLDDDGHTLIYLKTEQKVWEDKLYFHPIPALDLVKNPNLGQNPGW
;
A
#
# COMPACT_ATOMS: atom_id res chain seq x y z
N MET A 1 3.20 -2.35 -1.66
CA MET A 1 3.79 -2.67 -2.98
C MET A 1 4.48 -4.02 -3.03
N ASN A 2 5.52 -4.25 -2.21
CA ASN A 2 6.22 -5.55 -2.19
C ASN A 2 5.36 -6.77 -1.77
N THR A 3 4.18 -6.57 -1.18
CA THR A 3 3.25 -7.63 -0.77
C THR A 3 2.39 -8.17 -1.91
N TYR A 4 2.28 -7.47 -3.04
CA TYR A 4 1.63 -8.04 -4.23
C TYR A 4 2.54 -9.13 -4.81
N LEU A 5 1.99 -10.30 -5.09
CA LEU A 5 2.74 -11.43 -5.62
C LEU A 5 3.10 -11.22 -7.11
N MET A 6 3.96 -12.09 -7.62
CA MET A 6 4.10 -12.34 -9.05
C MET A 6 2.88 -13.11 -9.58
N LEU A 7 2.64 -13.09 -10.89
CA LEU A 7 1.53 -13.84 -11.53
C LEU A 7 1.68 -15.36 -11.39
N ASP A 8 2.89 -15.88 -11.16
CA ASP A 8 3.11 -17.29 -10.84
C ASP A 8 2.84 -17.62 -9.36
N GLY A 9 2.44 -16.64 -8.55
CA GLY A 9 2.12 -16.80 -7.13
C GLY A 9 3.33 -16.74 -6.20
N THR A 10 4.55 -16.52 -6.72
CA THR A 10 5.74 -16.34 -5.89
C THR A 10 5.78 -14.93 -5.28
N PRO A 11 6.41 -14.76 -4.10
CA PRO A 11 6.70 -13.44 -3.56
C PRO A 11 7.49 -12.58 -4.53
N TYR A 12 7.09 -11.32 -4.72
CA TYR A 12 7.87 -10.36 -5.51
C TYR A 12 9.27 -10.15 -4.92
N THR A 13 9.41 -10.27 -3.60
CA THR A 13 10.68 -10.12 -2.88
C THR A 13 11.68 -11.25 -3.12
N ASP A 14 11.28 -12.34 -3.78
CA ASP A 14 12.19 -13.39 -4.22
C ASP A 14 12.89 -13.03 -5.54
N GLN A 15 12.43 -11.98 -6.23
CA GLN A 15 13.03 -11.53 -7.48
C GLN A 15 14.39 -10.86 -7.21
N ALA A 16 15.37 -11.16 -8.07
CA ALA A 16 16.68 -10.51 -8.01
C ALA A 16 16.53 -8.99 -8.14
N GLY A 17 17.12 -8.27 -7.18
CA GLY A 17 17.07 -6.81 -7.13
C GLY A 17 15.68 -6.22 -6.93
N TYR A 18 14.72 -6.95 -6.33
CA TYR A 18 13.34 -6.47 -6.13
C TYR A 18 13.26 -5.05 -5.51
N ALA A 19 14.18 -4.74 -4.57
CA ALA A 19 14.21 -3.49 -3.84
C ALA A 19 14.72 -2.30 -4.67
N THR A 20 15.41 -2.56 -5.78
CA THR A 20 16.03 -1.53 -6.64
C THR A 20 15.44 -1.52 -8.05
N LYS A 21 14.30 -2.18 -8.26
CA LYS A 21 13.61 -2.12 -9.56
C LYS A 21 13.07 -0.70 -9.77
N PRO A 22 13.32 -0.08 -10.93
CA PRO A 22 12.68 1.17 -11.30
C PRO A 22 11.15 1.04 -11.29
N PHE A 23 10.45 2.16 -11.11
CA PHE A 23 8.98 2.21 -11.08
C PHE A 23 8.34 1.44 -12.24
N THR A 24 8.79 1.63 -13.47
CA THR A 24 8.21 0.98 -14.65
C THR A 24 8.41 -0.54 -14.68
N GLU A 25 9.49 -1.04 -14.06
CA GLU A 25 9.82 -2.47 -14.03
C GLU A 25 9.16 -3.21 -12.88
N GLU A 26 8.84 -2.53 -11.77
CA GLU A 26 8.22 -3.14 -10.58
C GLU A 26 6.87 -3.81 -10.91
N PHE A 27 6.16 -3.35 -11.94
CA PHE A 27 4.81 -3.81 -12.30
C PHE A 27 4.78 -5.00 -13.28
N ILE A 28 5.93 -5.44 -13.77
CA ILE A 28 6.02 -6.52 -14.76
C ILE A 28 5.67 -7.87 -14.10
N ASN A 29 4.74 -8.61 -14.71
CA ASN A 29 4.29 -9.94 -14.25
C ASN A 29 3.79 -9.97 -12.80
N ARG A 30 3.14 -8.90 -12.34
CA ARG A 30 2.57 -8.80 -10.99
C ARG A 30 1.10 -9.20 -10.96
N ASP A 31 0.65 -9.59 -9.77
CA ASP A 31 -0.77 -9.67 -9.39
C ASP A 31 -1.58 -8.49 -9.99
N HIS A 32 -2.61 -8.78 -10.79
CA HIS A 32 -3.35 -7.73 -11.51
C HIS A 32 -4.05 -6.72 -10.58
N ARG A 33 -4.23 -7.05 -9.29
CA ARG A 33 -4.76 -6.11 -8.31
C ARG A 33 -3.85 -4.90 -8.10
N VAL A 34 -2.54 -5.00 -8.38
CA VAL A 34 -1.62 -3.86 -8.25
C VAL A 34 -2.05 -2.71 -9.16
N ALA A 35 -2.32 -3.02 -10.45
CA ALA A 35 -2.78 -2.06 -11.44
C ALA A 35 -4.23 -1.57 -11.20
N GLN A 36 -5.00 -2.28 -10.38
CA GLN A 36 -6.33 -1.84 -9.93
C GLN A 36 -6.28 -1.00 -8.65
N THR A 37 -5.19 -1.09 -7.89
CA THR A 37 -5.05 -0.40 -6.60
C THR A 37 -4.35 0.93 -6.75
N ILE A 38 -3.36 1.03 -7.64
CA ILE A 38 -2.57 2.24 -7.86
C ILE A 38 -2.42 2.57 -9.35
N PHE A 39 -1.87 3.75 -9.63
CA PHE A 39 -1.44 4.15 -10.97
C PHE A 39 -0.18 3.37 -11.34
N THR A 40 -0.20 2.75 -12.52
CA THR A 40 0.91 1.99 -13.08
C THR A 40 1.20 2.49 -14.50
N PRO A 41 2.38 2.21 -15.06
CA PRO A 41 2.71 2.55 -16.44
C PRO A 41 1.64 2.05 -17.42
N GLY A 42 1.33 2.87 -18.43
CA GLY A 42 0.29 2.63 -19.42
C GLY A 42 -1.15 2.87 -18.92
N PHE A 43 -1.35 3.27 -17.67
CA PHE A 43 -2.68 3.62 -17.16
C PHE A 43 -3.25 4.85 -17.88
N LYS A 44 -4.53 4.78 -18.25
CA LYS A 44 -5.23 5.84 -18.97
C LYS A 44 -6.51 6.24 -18.23
N ARG A 45 -6.78 7.53 -18.20
CA ARG A 45 -8.08 8.09 -17.79
C ARG A 45 -8.85 8.58 -19.00
N ILE A 46 -10.17 8.67 -18.87
CA ILE A 46 -11.05 9.16 -19.91
C ILE A 46 -11.15 10.68 -19.76
N THR A 47 -10.75 11.43 -20.79
CA THR A 47 -10.94 12.89 -20.86
C THR A 47 -11.57 13.22 -22.19
N GLY A 48 -12.76 13.83 -22.17
CA GLY A 48 -13.50 14.14 -23.40
C GLY A 48 -13.84 12.90 -24.24
N GLY A 49 -14.03 11.74 -23.60
CA GLY A 49 -14.30 10.46 -24.26
C GLY A 49 -13.07 9.77 -24.87
N GLN A 50 -11.86 10.28 -24.64
CA GLN A 50 -10.61 9.67 -25.12
C GLN A 50 -9.77 9.16 -23.94
N GLY A 51 -9.12 8.02 -24.13
CA GLY A 51 -8.18 7.48 -23.15
C GLY A 51 -6.83 8.19 -23.22
N ILE A 52 -6.49 8.96 -22.19
CA ILE A 52 -5.26 9.74 -22.08
C ILE A 52 -4.34 9.09 -21.04
N PRO A 53 -3.08 8.75 -21.38
CA PRO A 53 -2.08 8.31 -20.40
C PRO A 53 -1.93 9.33 -19.27
N VAL A 54 -1.88 8.85 -18.04
CA VAL A 54 -1.64 9.70 -16.88
C VAL A 54 -0.61 9.07 -15.94
N PRO A 55 0.44 9.80 -15.55
CA PRO A 55 1.34 9.35 -14.50
C PRO A 55 0.67 9.49 -13.12
N PRO A 56 1.28 8.92 -12.06
CA PRO A 56 0.99 9.35 -10.70
C PRO A 56 1.20 10.87 -10.54
N ASP A 57 0.24 11.55 -9.96
CA ASP A 57 0.33 12.94 -9.56
C ASP A 57 1.10 13.04 -8.24
N PHE A 58 2.34 13.53 -8.29
CA PHE A 58 3.22 13.66 -7.14
C PHE A 58 2.83 14.79 -6.16
N THR A 59 1.79 15.58 -6.45
CA THR A 59 1.21 16.50 -5.46
C THR A 59 0.32 15.78 -4.43
N VAL A 60 -0.17 14.58 -4.76
CA VAL A 60 -1.06 13.77 -3.90
C VAL A 60 -0.56 12.33 -3.70
N GLY A 61 0.22 11.78 -4.63
CA GLY A 61 0.90 10.49 -4.56
C GLY A 61 2.21 10.58 -3.77
N ILE A 62 2.08 10.83 -2.47
CA ILE A 62 3.19 11.28 -1.61
C ILE A 62 4.35 10.28 -1.40
N THR A 63 4.18 9.01 -1.79
CA THR A 63 5.24 7.98 -1.77
C THR A 63 5.70 7.59 -3.19
N GLY A 64 5.26 8.32 -4.21
CA GLY A 64 5.41 7.95 -5.62
C GLY A 64 4.37 6.93 -6.10
N TYR A 65 3.55 6.39 -5.21
CA TYR A 65 2.39 5.57 -5.54
C TYR A 65 1.11 6.37 -5.31
N GLN A 66 0.29 6.50 -6.35
CA GLN A 66 -1.03 7.14 -6.25
C GLN A 66 -2.13 6.08 -6.23
N PRO A 67 -3.05 6.11 -5.24
CA PRO A 67 -4.24 5.28 -5.24
C PRO A 67 -5.12 5.45 -6.49
N ARG A 68 -5.52 4.32 -7.08
CA ARG A 68 -6.50 4.20 -8.17
C ARG A 68 -7.83 3.60 -7.70
N LYS A 69 -7.82 2.73 -6.68
CA LYS A 69 -9.07 2.08 -6.22
C LYS A 69 -10.09 3.14 -5.80
N PHE A 70 -11.33 2.96 -6.23
CA PHE A 70 -12.44 3.92 -6.07
C PHE A 70 -12.27 5.25 -6.84
N MET A 71 -11.23 5.43 -7.64
CA MET A 71 -11.19 6.55 -8.57
C MET A 71 -12.11 6.28 -9.75
N LEU A 72 -12.84 7.31 -10.21
CA LEU A 72 -13.60 7.24 -11.44
C LEU A 72 -12.67 7.39 -12.66
N ASP A 73 -12.90 6.57 -13.67
CA ASP A 73 -12.07 6.55 -14.88
C ASP A 73 -12.14 7.88 -15.66
N ASP A 74 -13.30 8.54 -15.66
CA ASP A 74 -13.53 9.81 -16.38
C ASP A 74 -13.18 11.03 -15.54
N THR A 75 -12.30 11.88 -16.08
CA THR A 75 -11.84 13.11 -15.41
C THR A 75 -12.93 14.16 -15.30
N ARG A 76 -14.06 14.04 -16.01
CA ARG A 76 -15.20 14.97 -15.89
C ARG A 76 -15.79 15.02 -14.48
N SER A 77 -15.56 13.98 -13.68
CA SER A 77 -16.05 13.83 -12.32
C SER A 77 -15.04 14.31 -11.27
N ASP A 78 -13.92 14.87 -11.70
CA ASP A 78 -12.93 15.47 -10.82
C ASP A 78 -13.31 16.91 -10.49
N ASN A 79 -13.11 17.34 -9.23
CA ASN A 79 -13.34 18.73 -8.77
C ASN A 79 -14.74 19.29 -9.09
N VAL A 80 -15.76 18.42 -9.05
CA VAL A 80 -17.17 18.79 -9.21
C VAL A 80 -17.90 18.73 -7.87
N ASP A 81 -19.02 19.47 -7.76
CA ASP A 81 -19.82 19.52 -6.53
C ASP A 81 -20.40 18.16 -6.11
N VAL A 82 -20.68 17.29 -7.09
CA VAL A 82 -21.24 15.94 -6.86
C VAL A 82 -20.58 14.94 -7.81
N SER A 83 -20.08 13.85 -7.23
CA SER A 83 -19.48 12.73 -7.94
C SER A 83 -20.02 11.43 -7.33
N ASP A 84 -20.77 10.66 -8.12
CA ASP A 84 -21.38 9.42 -7.65
C ASP A 84 -20.38 8.26 -7.71
N ASN A 85 -20.16 7.62 -6.57
CA ASN A 85 -19.23 6.52 -6.43
C ASN A 85 -19.82 5.40 -5.56
N ASN A 86 -19.50 4.16 -5.89
CA ASN A 86 -20.00 2.99 -5.17
C ASN A 86 -18.97 2.55 -4.13
N ILE A 87 -19.18 2.95 -2.88
CA ILE A 87 -18.37 2.50 -1.75
C ILE A 87 -18.92 1.16 -1.24
N ILE A 88 -18.05 0.15 -1.25
CA ILE A 88 -18.41 -1.21 -0.83
C ILE A 88 -18.23 -1.30 0.69
N LEU A 89 -19.30 -1.63 1.41
CA LEU A 89 -19.23 -1.88 2.86
C LEU A 89 -18.87 -3.33 3.19
N PHE A 90 -19.40 -4.29 2.41
CA PHE A 90 -19.13 -5.71 2.56
C PHE A 90 -19.09 -6.37 1.18
N ARG A 91 -18.18 -7.33 1.00
CA ARG A 91 -18.12 -8.14 -0.23
C ARG A 91 -17.67 -9.56 0.04
N PHE A 92 -18.04 -10.46 -0.85
CA PHE A 92 -17.83 -11.89 -0.67
C PHE A 92 -16.36 -12.30 -0.44
N ALA A 93 -15.39 -11.56 -0.97
CA ALA A 93 -13.98 -11.85 -0.70
C ALA A 93 -13.61 -11.73 0.78
N GLU A 94 -14.18 -10.76 1.50
CA GLU A 94 -13.98 -10.62 2.94
C GLU A 94 -14.51 -11.85 3.67
N VAL A 95 -15.68 -12.38 3.27
CA VAL A 95 -16.25 -13.61 3.84
C VAL A 95 -15.32 -14.80 3.66
N LEU A 96 -14.72 -14.95 2.47
CA LEU A 96 -13.74 -16.01 2.19
C LEU A 96 -12.49 -15.88 3.04
N LEU A 97 -11.98 -14.65 3.22
CA LEU A 97 -10.81 -14.38 4.06
C LEU A 97 -11.10 -14.59 5.55
N ASN A 98 -12.27 -14.16 6.04
CA ASN A 98 -12.71 -14.38 7.42
C ASN A 98 -12.82 -15.90 7.71
N TYR A 99 -13.39 -16.68 6.78
CA TYR A 99 -13.46 -18.13 6.91
C TYR A 99 -12.06 -18.78 6.90
N ALA A 100 -11.18 -18.38 5.98
CA ALA A 100 -9.83 -18.92 5.89
C ALA A 100 -9.02 -18.63 7.16
N GLU A 101 -9.07 -17.39 7.65
CA GLU A 101 -8.39 -16.97 8.89
C GLU A 101 -8.91 -17.76 10.10
N ALA A 102 -10.23 -17.81 10.29
CA ALA A 102 -10.82 -18.56 11.41
C ALA A 102 -10.45 -20.05 11.38
N LYS A 103 -10.48 -20.68 10.21
CA LYS A 103 -10.09 -22.09 10.04
C LYS A 103 -8.60 -22.32 10.30
N ALA A 104 -7.74 -21.37 9.90
CA ALA A 104 -6.31 -21.43 10.13
C ALA A 104 -5.97 -21.30 11.62
N GLU A 105 -6.56 -20.32 12.31
CA GLU A 105 -6.39 -20.12 13.76
C GLU A 105 -6.92 -21.32 14.57
N LEU A 106 -7.94 -22.03 14.07
CA LEU A 106 -8.42 -23.28 14.66
C LEU A 106 -7.55 -24.51 14.33
N GLY A 107 -6.55 -24.38 13.45
CA GLY A 107 -5.72 -25.50 12.99
C GLY A 107 -6.47 -26.51 12.11
N THR A 108 -7.61 -26.12 11.52
CA THR A 108 -8.46 -27.03 10.72
C THR A 108 -8.55 -26.65 9.23
N LEU A 109 -7.81 -25.63 8.79
CA LEU A 109 -7.78 -25.23 7.38
C LEU A 109 -7.15 -26.35 6.53
N THR A 110 -7.87 -26.82 5.53
CA THR A 110 -7.40 -27.83 4.56
C THR A 110 -6.94 -27.18 3.24
N ASP A 111 -6.28 -27.94 2.37
CA ASP A 111 -5.97 -27.47 1.01
C ASP A 111 -7.24 -27.25 0.16
N ASP A 112 -8.30 -28.00 0.42
CA ASP A 112 -9.62 -27.78 -0.21
C ASP A 112 -10.25 -26.47 0.26
N ASP A 113 -10.18 -26.17 1.56
CA ASP A 113 -10.60 -24.87 2.10
C ASP A 113 -9.79 -23.72 1.47
N TRP A 114 -8.47 -23.87 1.37
CA TRP A 114 -7.58 -22.90 0.72
C TRP A 114 -7.98 -22.65 -0.74
N SER A 115 -8.18 -23.73 -1.51
CA SER A 115 -8.59 -23.68 -2.91
C SER A 115 -9.90 -22.91 -3.11
N LYS A 116 -10.83 -23.04 -2.16
CA LYS A 116 -12.14 -22.39 -2.19
C LYS A 116 -12.13 -20.96 -1.65
N THR A 117 -11.03 -20.51 -1.03
CA THR A 117 -10.91 -19.20 -0.37
C THR A 117 -9.77 -18.37 -0.96
N VAL A 118 -8.57 -18.41 -0.37
CA VAL A 118 -7.39 -17.67 -0.83
C VAL A 118 -7.04 -18.03 -2.28
N GLY A 119 -7.01 -19.33 -2.60
CA GLY A 119 -6.78 -19.82 -3.96
C GLY A 119 -7.80 -19.28 -4.97
N LYS A 120 -9.07 -19.17 -4.57
CA LYS A 120 -10.13 -18.61 -5.41
C LYS A 120 -9.92 -17.11 -5.69
N LEU A 121 -9.50 -16.35 -4.68
CA LEU A 121 -9.22 -14.92 -4.81
C LEU A 121 -7.99 -14.66 -5.69
N ARG A 122 -6.93 -15.43 -5.49
CA ARG A 122 -5.71 -15.40 -6.33
C ARG A 122 -6.01 -15.69 -7.79
N SER A 123 -6.77 -16.76 -8.04
CA SER A 123 -7.20 -17.12 -9.41
C SER A 123 -7.99 -15.98 -10.06
N ARG A 124 -8.91 -15.34 -9.33
CA ARG A 124 -9.65 -14.16 -9.82
C ARG A 124 -8.73 -12.97 -10.11
N ALA A 125 -7.67 -12.80 -9.33
CA ALA A 125 -6.67 -11.76 -9.51
C ALA A 125 -5.66 -12.07 -10.64
N GLY A 126 -5.80 -13.19 -11.33
CA GLY A 126 -4.92 -13.61 -12.42
C GLY A 126 -3.67 -14.37 -11.98
N ILE A 127 -3.48 -14.61 -10.68
CA ILE A 127 -2.40 -15.45 -10.18
C ILE A 127 -2.65 -16.91 -10.58
N THR A 128 -1.60 -17.60 -11.01
CA THR A 128 -1.65 -18.95 -11.60
C THR A 128 -1.07 -20.03 -10.70
N GLY A 129 -0.20 -19.69 -9.74
CA GLY A 129 0.38 -20.64 -8.79
C GLY A 129 -0.11 -20.46 -7.35
N GLY A 130 0.19 -21.45 -6.50
CA GLY A 130 -0.22 -21.45 -5.09
C GLY A 130 -1.75 -21.50 -4.87
N LEU A 131 -2.51 -21.96 -5.88
CA LEU A 131 -3.97 -21.91 -5.84
C LEU A 131 -4.61 -23.03 -5.04
N ASN A 132 -4.02 -24.23 -5.06
CA ASN A 132 -4.68 -25.44 -4.55
C ASN A 132 -4.02 -26.04 -3.30
N THR A 133 -2.94 -25.43 -2.81
CA THR A 133 -2.15 -25.97 -1.70
C THR A 133 -1.73 -24.82 -0.81
N LYS A 134 -1.88 -25.02 0.51
CA LYS A 134 -1.43 -24.07 1.51
C LYS A 134 0.09 -23.87 1.43
N PRO A 135 0.61 -22.69 1.78
CA PRO A 135 2.06 -22.48 1.86
C PRO A 135 2.68 -23.37 2.93
N ALA A 136 3.82 -23.99 2.60
CA ALA A 136 4.60 -24.81 3.52
C ALA A 136 5.85 -24.09 4.06
N THR A 137 6.24 -22.98 3.42
CA THR A 137 7.45 -22.22 3.74
C THR A 137 7.07 -20.81 4.15
N VAL A 138 7.72 -20.32 5.20
CA VAL A 138 7.57 -18.94 5.68
C VAL A 138 8.15 -17.98 4.65
N ASP A 139 7.36 -17.00 4.21
CA ASP A 139 7.91 -15.84 3.51
C ASP A 139 8.68 -14.97 4.51
N THR A 140 9.99 -14.93 4.33
CA THR A 140 10.91 -14.23 5.23
C THR A 140 10.69 -12.72 5.25
N TYR A 141 10.29 -12.12 4.12
CA TYR A 141 9.98 -10.70 4.06
C TYR A 141 8.71 -10.38 4.85
N MET A 142 7.64 -11.18 4.71
CA MET A 142 6.41 -11.03 5.49
C MET A 142 6.67 -11.15 6.99
N GLN A 143 7.43 -12.17 7.40
CA GLN A 143 7.79 -12.37 8.80
C GLN A 143 8.63 -11.22 9.32
N GLN A 144 9.81 -10.97 8.74
CA GLN A 144 10.76 -9.98 9.27
C GLN A 144 10.21 -8.56 9.21
N ARG A 145 9.51 -8.21 8.12
CA ARG A 145 9.02 -6.86 7.94
C ARG A 145 7.72 -6.63 8.69
N TYR A 146 6.78 -7.57 8.74
CA TYR A 146 5.44 -7.29 9.28
C TYR A 146 5.10 -8.05 10.56
N PHE A 147 5.45 -9.32 10.65
CA PHE A 147 4.99 -10.19 11.74
C PHE A 147 6.12 -11.08 12.28
N PRO A 148 7.12 -10.49 12.98
CA PRO A 148 8.34 -11.20 13.37
C PRO A 148 8.07 -12.38 14.32
N ASP A 149 6.98 -12.32 15.08
CA ASP A 149 6.60 -13.33 16.06
C ASP A 149 5.73 -14.47 15.47
N ILE A 150 5.40 -14.42 14.17
CA ILE A 150 4.58 -15.45 13.51
C ILE A 150 5.47 -16.36 12.67
N SER A 151 5.48 -17.64 13.02
CA SER A 151 6.22 -18.69 12.29
C SER A 151 5.34 -19.58 11.42
N ASP A 152 4.01 -19.42 11.47
CA ASP A 152 3.09 -20.19 10.65
C ASP A 152 2.99 -19.56 9.24
N PRO A 153 3.43 -20.27 8.17
CA PRO A 153 3.39 -19.74 6.81
C PRO A 153 1.96 -19.49 6.31
N VAL A 154 0.97 -20.25 6.78
CA VAL A 154 -0.44 -20.11 6.40
C VAL A 154 -1.02 -18.83 6.98
N ILE A 155 -0.74 -18.54 8.27
CA ILE A 155 -1.21 -17.31 8.91
C ILE A 155 -0.62 -16.08 8.23
N LEU A 156 0.69 -16.07 7.97
CA LEU A 156 1.36 -14.98 7.26
C LEU A 156 0.74 -14.71 5.89
N GLU A 157 0.44 -15.78 5.15
CA GLU A 157 -0.07 -15.67 3.79
C GLU A 157 -1.54 -15.23 3.75
N ILE A 158 -2.36 -15.67 4.71
CA ILE A 158 -3.73 -15.17 4.87
C ILE A 158 -3.71 -13.67 5.20
N ARG A 159 -2.81 -13.21 6.08
CA ARG A 159 -2.67 -11.78 6.40
C ARG A 159 -2.20 -10.97 5.20
N ARG A 160 -1.25 -11.49 4.40
CA ARG A 160 -0.84 -10.87 3.13
C ARG A 160 -2.03 -10.75 2.18
N GLU A 161 -2.74 -11.85 1.95
CA GLU A 161 -3.86 -11.89 1.01
C GLU A 161 -4.95 -10.93 1.44
N ARG A 162 -5.25 -10.87 2.74
CA ARG A 162 -6.24 -9.95 3.30
C ARG A 162 -5.86 -8.50 3.09
N ALA A 163 -4.62 -8.12 3.41
CA ALA A 163 -4.13 -6.76 3.21
C ALA A 163 -4.13 -6.36 1.72
N THR A 164 -3.73 -7.26 0.82
CA THR A 164 -3.72 -7.02 -0.63
C THR A 164 -5.13 -6.91 -1.20
N GLU A 165 -6.02 -7.85 -0.85
CA GLU A 165 -7.37 -7.91 -1.39
C GLU A 165 -8.19 -6.69 -0.93
N LEU A 166 -8.16 -6.37 0.38
CA LEU A 166 -9.00 -5.36 1.02
C LEU A 166 -8.30 -3.99 1.19
N CYS A 167 -7.13 -3.80 0.56
CA CYS A 167 -6.38 -2.54 0.60
C CYS A 167 -7.28 -1.35 0.22
N LEU A 168 -7.21 -0.25 0.99
CA LEU A 168 -8.02 0.97 0.82
C LEU A 168 -9.53 0.81 1.07
N GLU A 169 -9.97 -0.29 1.68
CA GLU A 169 -11.40 -0.54 1.99
C GLU A 169 -11.74 -0.37 3.48
N GLY A 170 -10.84 0.23 4.27
CA GLY A 170 -11.08 0.56 5.69
C GLY A 170 -10.82 -0.57 6.68
N PHE A 171 -10.20 -1.68 6.25
CA PHE A 171 -9.91 -2.84 7.12
C PHE A 171 -8.58 -2.74 7.88
N ASP A 172 -7.57 -2.08 7.32
CA ASP A 172 -6.20 -2.07 7.85
C ASP A 172 -6.11 -1.68 9.34
N TRP A 173 -6.81 -0.62 9.76
CA TRP A 173 -6.82 -0.20 11.17
C TRP A 173 -7.36 -1.30 12.08
N ASN A 174 -8.54 -1.85 11.74
CA ASN A 174 -9.19 -2.87 12.55
C ASN A 174 -8.39 -4.18 12.57
N ASP A 175 -7.76 -4.55 11.45
CA ASP A 175 -6.87 -5.70 11.35
C ASP A 175 -5.62 -5.53 12.21
N VAL A 176 -4.97 -4.35 12.17
CA VAL A 176 -3.84 -4.03 13.05
C VAL A 176 -4.23 -4.12 14.53
N MET A 177 -5.40 -3.58 14.90
CA MET A 177 -5.86 -3.62 16.29
C MET A 177 -6.12 -5.05 16.78
N ARG A 178 -6.91 -5.83 16.04
CA ARG A 178 -7.31 -7.18 16.47
C ARG A 178 -6.16 -8.19 16.43
N TRP A 179 -5.18 -7.98 15.55
CA TRP A 179 -3.94 -8.78 15.54
C TRP A 179 -2.91 -8.33 16.58
N LYS A 180 -3.19 -7.26 17.33
CA LYS A 180 -2.23 -6.61 18.22
C LYS A 180 -0.90 -6.29 17.53
N ALA A 181 -1.00 -5.77 16.31
CA ALA A 181 0.14 -5.46 15.45
C ALA A 181 0.46 -3.96 15.40
N GLY A 182 0.12 -3.21 16.45
CA GLY A 182 0.22 -1.74 16.47
C GLY A 182 1.62 -1.19 16.19
N LYS A 183 2.68 -1.95 16.48
CA LYS A 183 4.06 -1.62 16.12
C LYS A 183 4.28 -1.46 14.60
N LEU A 184 3.39 -1.99 13.76
CA LEU A 184 3.39 -1.71 12.32
C LEU A 184 3.19 -0.22 12.00
N LEU A 185 2.47 0.51 12.84
CA LEU A 185 2.16 1.93 12.63
C LEU A 185 3.36 2.85 12.91
N GLU A 186 4.41 2.34 13.56
CA GLU A 186 5.68 3.03 13.77
C GLU A 186 6.55 3.08 12.51
N LYS A 187 6.31 2.20 11.52
CA LYS A 187 7.15 2.08 10.32
C LYS A 187 7.11 3.32 9.44
N LYS A 188 8.24 3.71 8.88
CA LYS A 188 8.34 4.79 7.87
C LYS A 188 7.41 4.53 6.67
N TYR A 189 7.01 5.61 6.01
CA TYR A 189 6.26 5.53 4.76
C TYR A 189 7.24 5.41 3.59
N ASP A 190 7.65 4.17 3.33
CA ASP A 190 8.56 3.85 2.24
C ASP A 190 7.83 3.92 0.89
N GLY A 191 8.46 4.57 -0.08
CA GLY A 191 7.96 4.81 -1.41
C GLY A 191 8.77 4.11 -2.50
N ILE A 192 8.72 4.70 -3.69
CA ILE A 192 9.44 4.21 -4.87
C ILE A 192 10.96 4.25 -4.68
N TYR A 193 11.66 3.39 -5.42
CA TYR A 193 13.10 3.49 -5.61
C TYR A 193 13.41 4.48 -6.73
N ILE A 194 14.31 5.44 -6.48
CA ILE A 194 14.77 6.44 -7.44
C ILE A 194 16.20 6.08 -7.88
N PRO A 195 16.40 5.52 -9.09
CA PRO A 195 17.72 5.07 -9.52
C PRO A 195 18.79 6.17 -9.58
N GLN A 196 18.40 7.39 -9.96
CA GLN A 196 19.30 8.50 -10.16
C GLN A 196 18.58 9.84 -10.00
N LEU A 197 19.24 10.83 -9.42
CA LEU A 197 18.74 12.20 -9.35
C LEU A 197 18.98 12.94 -10.66
N GLU A 198 18.14 13.93 -10.93
CA GLU A 198 18.25 14.86 -12.07
C GLU A 198 18.18 14.16 -13.43
N VAL A 199 17.57 12.97 -13.45
CA VAL A 199 17.19 12.21 -14.64
C VAL A 199 15.69 12.34 -14.85
N LEU A 200 15.30 12.46 -16.11
CA LEU A 200 13.92 12.55 -16.55
C LEU A 200 13.29 11.15 -16.60
N TYR A 201 12.20 10.95 -15.89
CA TYR A 201 11.49 9.68 -15.82
C TYR A 201 10.13 9.74 -16.49
N ASP A 202 9.81 8.74 -17.31
CA ASP A 202 8.49 8.48 -17.89
C ASP A 202 7.79 7.41 -17.06
N PHE A 203 6.86 7.83 -16.20
CA PHE A 203 6.10 6.96 -15.30
C PHE A 203 4.78 6.52 -15.93
N SER A 204 4.30 7.24 -16.95
CA SER A 204 3.10 6.94 -17.71
C SER A 204 3.34 5.95 -18.86
N ASP A 205 4.58 5.73 -19.27
CA ASP A 205 5.01 4.92 -20.43
C ASP A 205 4.41 5.42 -21.76
N ASP A 206 4.36 6.76 -21.92
CA ASP A 206 3.85 7.43 -23.13
C ASP A 206 4.96 7.97 -24.06
N GLY A 207 6.23 7.77 -23.67
CA GLY A 207 7.42 8.26 -24.35
C GLY A 207 7.83 9.69 -23.97
N LYS A 208 7.16 10.32 -23.00
CA LYS A 208 7.48 11.65 -22.50
C LYS A 208 7.80 11.61 -21.00
N PRO A 209 8.76 12.41 -20.53
CA PRO A 209 9.02 12.48 -19.12
C PRO A 209 7.89 13.13 -18.33
N ASP A 210 7.58 12.55 -17.17
CA ASP A 210 6.57 13.01 -16.23
C ASP A 210 7.20 13.67 -14.99
N VAL A 211 8.32 13.12 -14.51
CA VAL A 211 8.91 13.53 -13.23
C VAL A 211 10.45 13.55 -13.27
N VAL A 212 11.02 14.46 -12.48
CA VAL A 212 12.45 14.53 -12.15
C VAL A 212 12.62 14.76 -10.65
N PHE A 213 13.60 14.11 -10.05
CA PHE A 213 13.90 14.20 -8.63
C PHE A 213 15.21 14.95 -8.42
N SER A 214 15.26 15.94 -7.53
CA SER A 214 16.53 16.61 -7.18
C SER A 214 16.63 16.87 -5.69
N THR A 215 17.87 16.97 -5.21
CA THR A 215 18.20 17.42 -3.85
C THR A 215 18.66 18.87 -3.81
N ASP A 216 18.76 19.55 -4.95
CA ASP A 216 18.95 21.00 -5.02
C ASP A 216 17.59 21.70 -4.94
N PRO A 217 17.32 22.50 -3.89
CA PRO A 217 16.04 23.19 -3.75
C PRO A 217 15.84 24.31 -4.78
N ASN A 218 16.86 24.63 -5.59
CA ASN A 218 16.80 25.59 -6.70
C ASN A 218 16.82 24.93 -8.08
N TYR A 219 16.78 23.59 -8.15
CA TYR A 219 16.73 22.88 -9.42
C TYR A 219 15.47 23.26 -10.20
N VAL A 220 15.65 23.66 -11.46
CA VAL A 220 14.55 23.98 -12.38
C VAL A 220 14.47 22.89 -13.43
N GLY A 221 13.49 21.98 -13.28
CA GLY A 221 13.23 20.94 -14.26
C GLY A 221 12.68 21.49 -15.58
N PRO A 222 12.67 20.67 -16.65
CA PRO A 222 12.10 21.07 -17.94
C PRO A 222 10.61 21.44 -17.83
N GLN A 223 10.15 22.31 -18.72
CA GLN A 223 8.74 22.68 -18.78
C GLN A 223 7.86 21.45 -19.05
N GLY A 224 6.81 21.27 -18.25
CA GLY A 224 5.87 20.15 -18.38
C GLY A 224 6.29 18.88 -17.61
N VAL A 225 7.48 18.86 -16.99
CA VAL A 225 7.94 17.76 -16.13
C VAL A 225 7.82 18.19 -14.68
N PHE A 226 7.17 17.37 -13.84
CA PHE A 226 7.06 17.65 -12.42
C PHE A 226 8.42 17.51 -11.75
N THR A 227 8.85 18.53 -10.99
CA THR A 227 10.09 18.47 -10.21
C THR A 227 9.75 18.17 -8.76
N LEU A 228 10.18 17.02 -8.24
CA LEU A 228 10.07 16.69 -6.82
C LEU A 228 11.41 16.91 -6.11
N PHE A 229 11.38 17.80 -5.12
CA PHE A 229 12.49 17.97 -4.19
C PHE A 229 12.53 16.80 -3.19
N VAL A 230 13.66 16.11 -3.12
CA VAL A 230 13.87 14.93 -2.22
C VAL A 230 15.07 15.12 -1.28
N GLY A 231 15.53 16.37 -1.11
CA GLY A 231 16.57 16.74 -0.16
C GLY A 231 16.02 16.95 1.26
N PRO A 232 16.88 16.97 2.29
CA PRO A 232 16.44 17.06 3.68
C PRO A 232 15.90 18.44 4.06
N ILE A 233 16.42 19.51 3.46
CA ILE A 233 16.12 20.91 3.84
C ILE A 233 15.71 21.71 2.60
N MET A 234 14.53 22.32 2.65
CA MET A 234 14.02 23.18 1.58
C MET A 234 14.73 24.53 1.55
N SER A 235 14.54 25.31 0.48
CA SER A 235 15.15 26.65 0.31
C SER A 235 14.82 27.64 1.43
N ASN A 236 13.67 27.49 2.09
CA ASN A 236 13.24 28.30 3.22
C ASN A 236 13.81 27.83 4.58
N GLY A 237 14.65 26.79 4.60
CA GLY A 237 15.27 26.23 5.81
C GLY A 237 14.41 25.21 6.58
N ALA A 238 13.17 24.94 6.16
CA ALA A 238 12.34 23.92 6.79
C ALA A 238 12.71 22.51 6.32
N ALA A 239 12.46 21.51 7.16
CA ALA A 239 12.62 20.11 6.79
C ALA A 239 11.64 19.73 5.67
N SER A 240 12.11 18.97 4.69
CA SER A 240 11.27 18.42 3.64
C SER A 240 10.46 17.23 4.14
N ASN A 241 9.21 17.12 3.73
CA ASN A 241 8.43 15.90 3.95
C ASN A 241 8.86 14.76 3.00
N TYR A 242 9.53 15.07 1.90
CA TYR A 242 10.04 14.11 0.93
C TYR A 242 11.54 14.04 1.03
N GLN A 243 12.07 12.91 1.45
CA GLN A 243 13.52 12.72 1.63
C GLN A 243 13.92 11.34 1.12
N LEU A 244 15.16 11.20 0.67
CA LEU A 244 15.74 9.90 0.41
C LEU A 244 16.07 9.19 1.72
N ASP A 245 15.94 7.86 1.76
CA ASP A 245 16.44 7.04 2.86
C ASP A 245 17.98 7.05 2.88
N ASP A 246 18.56 6.32 3.82
CA ASP A 246 20.01 6.30 4.01
C ASP A 246 20.76 5.60 2.86
N ASP A 247 20.03 4.86 2.00
CA ASP A 247 20.54 4.32 0.74
C ASP A 247 20.74 5.37 -0.36
N GLY A 248 20.20 6.59 -0.18
CA GLY A 248 20.25 7.67 -1.17
C GLY A 248 19.31 7.48 -2.36
N HIS A 249 18.39 6.52 -2.32
CA HIS A 249 17.54 6.14 -3.45
C HIS A 249 16.06 5.95 -3.09
N THR A 250 15.75 5.37 -1.94
CA THR A 250 14.36 5.08 -1.57
C THR A 250 13.67 6.36 -1.10
N LEU A 251 12.55 6.72 -1.71
CA LEU A 251 11.75 7.85 -1.26
C LEU A 251 11.08 7.53 0.08
N ILE A 252 11.26 8.39 1.07
CA ILE A 252 10.62 8.33 2.38
C ILE A 252 9.77 9.57 2.58
N TYR A 253 8.49 9.35 2.85
CA TYR A 253 7.60 10.42 3.28
C TYR A 253 7.64 10.58 4.81
N LEU A 254 7.77 11.83 5.27
CA LEU A 254 7.87 12.20 6.68
C LEU A 254 9.03 11.50 7.41
N LYS A 255 10.22 11.46 6.78
CA LYS A 255 11.42 10.78 7.32
C LYS A 255 11.78 11.22 8.74
N THR A 256 11.51 12.48 9.09
CA THR A 256 11.81 13.08 10.41
C THR A 256 10.75 12.82 11.47
N GLU A 257 9.57 12.32 11.10
CA GLU A 257 8.49 12.07 12.06
C GLU A 257 8.77 10.79 12.86
N GLN A 258 8.84 10.94 14.18
CA GLN A 258 8.97 9.79 15.08
C GLN A 258 7.59 9.27 15.43
N LYS A 259 7.22 8.13 14.84
CA LYS A 259 5.97 7.44 15.17
C LYS A 259 6.19 6.47 16.32
N VAL A 260 5.40 6.64 17.38
CA VAL A 260 5.46 5.82 18.59
C VAL A 260 4.11 5.17 18.82
N TRP A 261 4.15 3.88 19.14
CA TRP A 261 2.99 3.08 19.53
C TRP A 261 3.07 2.70 21.01
N GLU A 262 1.99 3.00 21.73
CA GLU A 262 1.74 2.60 23.10
C GLU A 262 0.50 1.69 23.13
N ASP A 263 0.49 0.68 24.01
CA ASP A 263 -0.62 -0.30 24.08
C ASP A 263 -1.99 0.33 24.40
N LYS A 264 -2.04 1.52 25.03
CA LYS A 264 -3.30 2.26 25.23
C LYS A 264 -4.01 2.61 23.92
N LEU A 265 -3.25 2.75 22.82
CA LEU A 265 -3.76 3.10 21.49
C LEU A 265 -4.55 1.97 20.82
N TYR A 266 -4.56 0.76 21.39
CA TYR A 266 -5.52 -0.28 20.99
C TYR A 266 -6.97 0.06 21.36
N PHE A 267 -7.18 1.07 22.21
CA PHE A 267 -8.49 1.58 22.59
C PHE A 267 -8.58 3.09 22.32
N HIS A 268 -9.76 3.56 21.94
CA HIS A 268 -10.01 5.00 21.89
C HIS A 268 -10.28 5.56 23.29
N PRO A 269 -9.83 6.78 23.63
CA PRO A 269 -10.21 7.41 24.88
C PRO A 269 -11.71 7.69 24.89
N ILE A 270 -12.37 7.42 26.02
CA ILE A 270 -13.73 7.88 26.26
C ILE A 270 -13.71 9.41 26.41
N PRO A 271 -14.54 10.17 25.67
CA PRO A 271 -14.53 11.63 25.74
C PRO A 271 -14.74 12.15 27.17
N ALA A 272 -13.95 13.15 27.57
CA ALA A 272 -13.97 13.69 28.94
C ALA A 272 -15.37 14.17 29.39
N LEU A 273 -16.17 14.72 28.46
CA LEU A 273 -17.54 15.15 28.75
C LEU A 273 -18.48 14.00 29.10
N ASP A 274 -18.26 12.81 28.54
CA ASP A 274 -19.09 11.64 28.84
C ASP A 274 -18.75 11.05 30.21
N LEU A 275 -17.47 11.15 30.62
CA LEU A 275 -17.03 10.82 31.98
C LEU A 275 -17.63 11.76 33.03
N VAL A 276 -17.75 13.05 32.72
CA VAL A 276 -18.41 14.03 33.61
C VAL A 276 -19.90 13.72 33.74
N LYS A 277 -20.57 13.37 32.63
CA LYS A 277 -22.01 13.04 32.64
C LYS A 277 -22.30 11.74 33.40
N ASN A 278 -21.43 10.74 33.27
CA ASN A 278 -21.57 9.48 33.97
C ASN A 278 -20.24 9.06 34.62
N PRO A 279 -20.00 9.47 35.88
CA PRO A 279 -18.78 9.11 36.61
C PRO A 279 -18.57 7.60 36.81
N ASN A 280 -19.63 6.79 36.66
CA ASN A 280 -19.53 5.32 36.77
C ASN A 280 -19.02 4.65 35.49
N LEU A 281 -18.83 5.39 34.39
CA LEU A 281 -18.40 4.83 33.11
C LEU A 281 -16.95 4.31 33.16
N GLY A 282 -16.07 4.97 33.93
CA GLY A 282 -14.64 4.71 33.95
C GLY A 282 -13.95 5.07 32.61
N GLN A 283 -12.63 4.96 32.55
CA GLN A 283 -11.83 5.21 31.34
C GLN A 283 -11.22 3.90 30.80
N ASN A 284 -10.95 3.85 29.49
CA ASN A 284 -10.21 2.76 28.87
C ASN A 284 -8.76 2.70 29.38
N PRO A 285 -8.11 1.52 29.42
CA PRO A 285 -6.77 1.36 29.99
C PRO A 285 -5.73 2.31 29.37
N GLY A 286 -5.05 3.07 30.23
CA GLY A 286 -3.93 3.94 29.86
C GLY A 286 -4.31 5.35 29.37
N TRP A 287 -5.61 5.68 29.30
CA TRP A 287 -6.13 7.01 28.95
C TRP A 287 -6.59 7.82 30.17
#